data_AF-A0A7K2HUL4-F1
#
_entry.id   AF-A0A7K2HUL4-F1
#
_cell.length_a   1.000
_cell.length_b   1.000
_cell.length_c   1.000
_cell.angle_alpha   90.00
_cell.angle_beta   90.00
_cell.angle_gamma   90.00
#
_symmetry.space_group_name_H-M   'P 1'
#
loop_
_entity.id
_entity.type
_entity.pdbx_description
1 polymer ?
#
loop_
_entity_poly.entity_id
_entity_poly.type
_entity_poly.pdbx_seq_one_letter_code
_entity_poly.pdbx_strand_id
1 'polypeptide(L)'
;MSGDTTQVEAQQLLAGAGQLDDVANALTTIRDELRGRLEAEGQAWGADKPGTSHASGYEPQTQNIMDATETKVDSMIQYVHGIENAAKNFVGSESDNASRYGR
;
A
#
# COMPACT_ATOMS: atom_id res chain seq x y z
N MET A 1 -33.47 2.95 20.92
CA MET A 1 -33.25 2.67 19.47
C MET A 1 -31.84 3.11 19.12
N SER A 2 -30.86 2.19 19.06
CA SER A 2 -29.53 2.46 18.46
C SER A 2 -28.64 1.19 18.39
N GLY A 3 -29.22 0.00 18.16
CA GLY A 3 -28.44 -1.25 18.03
C GLY A 3 -28.26 -1.69 16.58
N ASP A 4 -29.35 -1.66 15.80
CA ASP A 4 -29.34 -2.15 14.41
C ASP A 4 -28.51 -1.31 13.45
N THR A 5 -28.51 0.02 13.60
CA THR A 5 -27.80 0.90 12.66
C THR A 5 -26.29 0.76 12.78
N THR A 6 -25.78 0.67 14.02
CA THR A 6 -24.34 0.60 14.30
C THR A 6 -23.77 -0.74 13.82
N GLN A 7 -24.50 -1.85 14.01
CA GLN A 7 -24.08 -3.17 13.58
C GLN A 7 -24.00 -3.33 12.04
N VAL A 8 -24.91 -2.70 11.28
CA VAL A 8 -24.85 -2.70 9.81
C VAL A 8 -23.68 -1.86 9.31
N GLU A 9 -23.39 -0.72 9.95
CA GLU A 9 -22.23 0.13 9.60
C GLU A 9 -20.90 -0.58 9.89
N ALA A 10 -20.79 -1.32 11.00
CA ALA A 10 -19.62 -2.11 11.36
C ALA A 10 -19.28 -3.18 10.30
N GLN A 11 -20.29 -3.88 9.77
CA GLN A 11 -20.10 -4.87 8.70
C GLN A 11 -19.61 -4.23 7.39
N GLN A 12 -20.17 -3.07 7.02
CA GLN A 12 -19.73 -2.34 5.84
C GLN A 12 -18.30 -1.82 6.00
N LEU A 13 -17.93 -1.38 7.21
CA LEU A 13 -16.58 -0.94 7.53
C LEU A 13 -15.57 -2.08 7.42
N LEU A 14 -15.92 -3.29 7.87
CA LEU A 14 -15.11 -4.50 7.75
C LEU A 14 -14.94 -4.95 6.30
N ALA A 15 -16.02 -4.88 5.50
CA ALA A 15 -15.96 -5.17 4.08
C ALA A 15 -15.06 -4.16 3.33
N GLY A 16 -15.17 -2.87 3.66
CA GLY A 16 -14.28 -1.83 3.13
C GLY A 16 -12.82 -2.02 3.54
N ALA A 17 -12.57 -2.47 4.78
CA ALA A 17 -11.23 -2.82 5.25
C ALA A 17 -10.58 -3.95 4.43
N GLY A 18 -11.34 -4.99 4.07
CA GLY A 18 -10.85 -6.05 3.18
C GLY A 18 -10.49 -5.54 1.78
N GLN A 19 -11.31 -4.65 1.21
CA GLN A 19 -11.02 -4.03 -0.09
C GLN A 19 -9.77 -3.14 -0.05
N LEU A 20 -9.50 -2.51 1.09
CA LEU A 20 -8.29 -1.72 1.29
C LEU A 20 -7.05 -2.61 1.31
N ASP A 21 -7.08 -3.79 1.95
CA ASP A 21 -5.98 -4.77 1.89
C ASP A 21 -5.69 -5.22 0.44
N ASP A 22 -6.74 -5.49 -0.36
CA ASP A 22 -6.58 -5.80 -1.79
C ASP A 22 -5.87 -4.68 -2.56
N VAL A 23 -6.19 -3.42 -2.25
CA VAL A 23 -5.52 -2.25 -2.84
C VAL A 23 -4.06 -2.17 -2.40
N ALA A 24 -3.73 -2.42 -1.13
CA ALA A 24 -2.34 -2.47 -0.67
C ALA A 24 -1.52 -3.57 -1.37
N ASN A 25 -2.12 -4.74 -1.57
CA ASN A 25 -1.49 -5.86 -2.29
C ASN A 25 -1.26 -5.51 -3.77
N ALA A 26 -2.22 -4.84 -4.42
CA ALA A 26 -2.06 -4.35 -5.79
C ALA A 26 -0.95 -3.31 -5.91
N LEU A 27 -0.88 -2.36 -4.96
CA LEU A 27 0.18 -1.34 -4.90
C LEU A 27 1.56 -1.98 -4.70
N THR A 28 1.67 -2.99 -3.83
CA THR A 28 2.89 -3.77 -3.62
C THR A 28 3.36 -4.46 -4.89
N THR A 29 2.42 -5.09 -5.62
CA THR A 29 2.71 -5.77 -6.89
C THR A 29 3.23 -4.79 -7.95
N ILE A 30 2.59 -3.63 -8.09
CA ILE A 30 3.00 -2.58 -9.03
C ILE A 30 4.40 -2.05 -8.69
N ARG A 31 4.70 -1.84 -7.40
CA ARG A 31 6.03 -1.44 -6.93
C ARG A 31 7.10 -2.46 -7.34
N ASP A 32 6.85 -3.73 -7.05
CA ASP A 32 7.82 -4.80 -7.32
C ASP A 32 8.05 -4.97 -8.84
N GLU A 33 7.01 -4.79 -9.67
CA GLU A 33 7.14 -4.80 -11.13
C GLU A 33 7.94 -3.59 -11.65
N LEU A 34 7.66 -2.38 -11.15
CA LEU A 34 8.39 -1.17 -11.52
C LEU A 34 9.87 -1.29 -11.15
N ARG A 35 10.17 -1.75 -9.93
CA ARG A 35 11.55 -1.99 -9.50
C ARG A 35 12.25 -2.98 -10.42
N GLY A 36 11.64 -4.11 -10.72
CA GLY A 36 12.23 -5.12 -11.60
C GLY A 36 12.50 -4.63 -13.02
N ARG A 37 11.61 -3.79 -13.59
CA ARG A 37 11.80 -3.19 -14.91
C ARG A 37 12.95 -2.17 -14.92
N LEU A 38 13.05 -1.33 -13.89
CA LEU A 38 14.08 -0.28 -13.81
C LEU A 38 15.47 -0.88 -13.52
N GLU A 39 15.55 -1.92 -12.68
CA GLU A 39 16.77 -2.71 -12.49
C GLU A 39 17.25 -3.37 -13.81
N ALA A 40 16.31 -3.79 -14.66
CA ALA A 40 16.62 -4.35 -15.97
C ALA A 40 17.07 -3.28 -17.00
N GLU A 41 16.51 -2.07 -16.95
CA GLU A 41 16.90 -0.95 -17.83
C GLU A 41 18.26 -0.35 -17.49
N GLY A 42 18.69 -0.39 -16.22
CA GLY A 42 20.00 0.12 -15.79
C GLY A 42 21.20 -0.66 -16.36
N GLN A 43 20.98 -1.83 -16.96
CA GLN A 43 22.06 -2.60 -17.60
C GLN A 43 22.57 -1.87 -18.84
N ALA A 44 23.89 -1.66 -18.91
CA ALA A 44 24.54 -1.06 -20.07
C ALA A 44 24.18 -1.83 -21.36
N TRP A 45 23.75 -1.12 -22.41
CA TRP A 45 23.39 -1.72 -23.72
C TRP A 45 24.60 -2.31 -24.47
N GLY A 46 25.78 -2.33 -23.84
CA GLY A 46 27.04 -2.87 -24.34
C GLY A 46 28.17 -2.66 -23.33
N ALA A 47 29.24 -3.45 -23.44
CA ALA A 47 30.47 -3.29 -22.66
C ALA A 47 31.42 -2.23 -23.24
N ASP A 48 30.98 -1.49 -24.26
CA ASP A 48 31.77 -0.46 -24.92
C ASP A 48 31.71 0.87 -24.14
N LYS A 49 32.74 1.70 -24.33
CA LYS A 49 32.91 2.97 -23.63
C LYS A 49 31.66 3.89 -23.71
N PRO A 50 30.95 3.97 -24.85
CA PRO A 50 29.67 4.67 -24.94
C PRO A 50 28.58 4.05 -24.06
N GLY A 51 28.38 2.72 -24.08
CA GLY A 51 27.39 2.01 -23.28
C GLY A 51 27.59 2.20 -21.78
N THR A 52 28.85 2.13 -21.31
CA THR A 52 29.19 2.38 -19.89
C THR A 52 29.00 3.84 -19.48
N SER A 53 29.25 4.80 -20.38
CA SER A 53 29.09 6.23 -20.08
C SER A 53 27.62 6.65 -20.07
N HIS A 54 26.77 5.99 -20.86
CA HIS A 54 25.32 6.19 -20.85
C HIS A 54 24.71 5.71 -19.53
N ALA A 55 25.07 4.50 -19.06
CA ALA A 55 24.59 3.94 -17.79
C ALA A 55 24.90 4.85 -16.59
N SER A 56 26.14 5.38 -16.50
CA SER A 56 26.58 6.22 -15.38
C SER A 56 25.80 7.53 -15.22
N GLY A 57 25.21 8.07 -16.29
CA GLY A 57 24.37 9.28 -16.22
C GLY A 57 22.91 8.97 -15.90
N TYR A 58 22.44 7.78 -16.29
CA TYR A 58 21.05 7.36 -16.15
C TYR A 58 20.78 6.75 -14.76
N GLU A 59 21.69 5.92 -14.25
CA GLU A 59 21.53 5.21 -12.97
C GLU A 59 21.15 6.11 -11.79
N PRO A 60 21.82 7.25 -11.52
CA PRO A 60 21.49 8.06 -10.33
C PRO A 60 20.10 8.72 -10.42
N GLN A 61 19.68 9.12 -11.62
CA GLN A 61 18.37 9.72 -11.83
C GLN A 61 17.26 8.68 -11.76
N THR A 62 17.49 7.51 -12.35
CA THR A 62 16.59 6.36 -12.24
C THR A 62 16.42 5.92 -10.79
N GLN A 63 17.51 5.80 -10.04
CA GLN A 63 17.48 5.43 -8.62
C GLN A 63 16.69 6.45 -7.78
N ASN A 64 16.91 7.75 -7.99
CA ASN A 64 16.15 8.79 -7.27
C ASN A 64 14.65 8.74 -7.58
N ILE A 65 14.27 8.45 -8.83
CA ILE A 65 12.86 8.31 -9.23
C ILE A 65 12.27 7.04 -8.61
N MET A 66 13.03 5.95 -8.56
CA MET A 66 12.64 4.72 -7.87
C MET A 66 12.37 4.97 -6.40
N ASP A 67 13.34 5.52 -5.68
CA ASP A 67 13.24 5.77 -4.24
C ASP A 67 12.05 6.68 -3.91
N ALA A 68 11.82 7.72 -4.73
CA ALA A 68 10.68 8.62 -4.56
C ALA A 68 9.33 7.93 -4.83
N THR A 69 9.29 7.01 -5.79
CA THR A 69 8.08 6.24 -6.13
C THR A 69 7.79 5.20 -5.06
N GLU A 70 8.81 4.45 -4.62
CA GLU A 70 8.71 3.49 -3.52
C GLU A 70 8.22 4.16 -2.24
N THR A 71 8.82 5.28 -1.85
CA THR A 71 8.39 6.04 -0.66
C THR A 71 6.91 6.44 -0.72
N LYS A 72 6.42 6.85 -1.89
CA LYS A 72 5.01 7.21 -2.06
C LYS A 72 4.09 6.01 -1.96
N VAL A 73 4.46 4.88 -2.60
CA VAL A 73 3.69 3.65 -2.54
C VAL A 73 3.63 3.11 -1.11
N ASP A 74 4.77 3.06 -0.42
CA ASP A 74 4.85 2.62 0.97
C ASP A 74 4.00 3.52 1.89
N SER A 75 4.00 4.84 1.66
CA SER A 75 3.12 5.77 2.39
C SER A 75 1.63 5.45 2.16
N MET A 76 1.23 5.12 0.92
CA MET A 76 -0.16 4.74 0.62
C MET A 76 -0.55 3.42 1.30
N ILE A 77 0.34 2.42 1.28
CA ILE A 77 0.15 1.15 1.99
C ILE A 77 -0.01 1.39 3.50
N GLN A 78 0.82 2.26 4.09
CA GLN A 78 0.70 2.62 5.50
C GLN A 78 -0.63 3.29 5.84
N TYR A 79 -1.13 4.20 4.99
CA TYR A 79 -2.44 4.82 5.18
C TYR A 79 -3.57 3.79 5.12
N VAL A 80 -3.50 2.89 4.13
CA VAL A 80 -4.44 1.79 3.96
C VAL A 80 -4.50 0.90 5.21
N HIS A 81 -3.35 0.42 5.71
CA HIS A 81 -3.29 -0.37 6.93
C HIS A 81 -3.75 0.42 8.16
N GLY A 82 -3.48 1.73 8.21
CA GLY A 82 -3.96 2.60 9.28
C GLY A 82 -5.49 2.67 9.34
N ILE A 83 -6.14 2.84 8.19
CA ILE A 83 -7.60 2.85 8.06
C ILE A 83 -8.17 1.47 8.42
N GLU A 84 -7.57 0.41 7.91
CA GLU A 84 -7.98 -0.98 8.19
C GLU A 84 -7.91 -1.29 9.70
N ASN A 85 -6.82 -0.92 10.37
CA ASN A 85 -6.66 -1.11 11.80
C ASN A 85 -7.66 -0.26 12.61
N ALA A 86 -7.91 0.98 12.20
CA ALA A 86 -8.93 1.82 12.82
C ALA A 86 -10.33 1.20 12.69
N ALA A 87 -10.65 0.65 11.52
CA ALA A 87 -11.90 -0.05 11.27
C ALA A 87 -12.06 -1.30 12.16
N LYS A 88 -11.04 -2.15 12.22
CA LYS A 88 -11.02 -3.34 13.09
C LYS A 88 -11.18 -2.97 14.57
N ASN A 89 -10.47 -1.93 15.03
CA ASN A 89 -10.55 -1.46 16.42
C ASN A 89 -11.92 -0.88 16.77
N PHE A 90 -12.52 -0.14 15.83
CA PHE A 90 -13.87 0.41 16.01
C PHE A 90 -14.90 -0.71 16.17
N VAL A 91 -14.91 -1.69 15.26
CA VAL A 91 -15.83 -2.83 15.33
C VAL A 91 -15.61 -3.65 16.61
N GLY A 92 -14.36 -3.89 16.99
CA GLY A 92 -14.04 -4.59 18.24
C GLY A 92 -14.62 -3.86 19.46
N SER A 93 -14.40 -2.55 19.53
CA SER A 93 -14.92 -1.70 20.61
C SER A 93 -16.46 -1.66 20.64
N GLU A 94 -17.10 -1.66 19.48
CA GLU A 94 -18.56 -1.70 19.37
C GLU A 94 -19.12 -3.05 19.82
N SER A 95 -18.49 -4.16 19.44
CA SER A 95 -18.88 -5.50 19.87
C SER A 95 -18.79 -5.68 21.39
N ASP A 96 -17.75 -5.12 22.01
CA ASP A 96 -17.57 -5.09 23.46
C ASP A 96 -18.63 -4.23 24.15
N ASN A 97 -18.96 -3.07 23.58
CA ASN A 97 -20.01 -2.20 24.09
C ASN A 97 -21.39 -2.83 23.97
N ALA A 98 -21.71 -3.46 22.85
CA ALA A 98 -22.96 -4.19 22.64
C ALA A 98 -23.09 -5.35 23.65
N SER A 99 -22.00 -6.07 23.93
CA SER A 99 -21.96 -7.13 24.94
C SER A 99 -22.14 -6.62 26.37
N ARG A 100 -21.57 -5.44 26.70
CA ARG A 100 -21.64 -4.86 28.05
C ARG A 100 -22.93 -4.10 28.36
N TYR A 101 -23.53 -3.44 27.37
CA TYR A 101 -24.64 -2.51 27.56
C TYR A 101 -25.93 -2.92 26.82
N GLY A 102 -25.89 -3.97 26.00
CA GLY A 102 -27.07 -4.58 25.38
C GLY A 102 -27.86 -5.43 26.38
N ARG A 103 -28.63 -4.77 27.26
CA ARG A 103 -29.80 -5.33 27.94
C ARG A 103 -31.03 -4.50 27.63
#